data_AF-A0A523S2D4-F1
#
_entry.id   AF-A0A523S2D4-F1
#
_cell.length_a   1.000
_cell.length_b   1.000
_cell.length_c   1.000
_cell.angle_alpha   90.00
_cell.angle_beta   90.00
_cell.angle_gamma   90.00
#
_symmetry.space_group_name_H-M   'P 1'
#
loop_
_entity.id
_entity.type
_entity.pdbx_description
1 polymer ?
#
loop_
_entity_poly.entity_id
_entity_poly.type
_entity_poly.pdbx_seq_one_letter_code
_entity_poly.pdbx_strand_id
1 'polypeptide(L)'
;MEIAESQDKKALEAILSLDPKNLARAVSRYGISMCGSGPVMAMLVATSLLGAKKARLLKYATSGDITGDYEAVVGYASVVVEK
;
A
#
# COMPACT_ATOMS: atom_id res chain seq x y z
N MET A 1 -4.03 1.69 -17.11
CA MET A 1 -3.41 0.56 -16.39
C MET A 1 -2.12 0.92 -15.64
N GLU A 2 -1.04 1.36 -16.31
CA GLU A 2 0.32 1.48 -15.71
C GLU A 2 0.40 2.44 -14.51
N ILE A 3 -0.42 3.50 -14.48
CA ILE A 3 -0.34 4.53 -13.43
C ILE A 3 -0.86 4.00 -12.08
N ALA A 4 -2.04 3.36 -12.06
CA ALA A 4 -2.63 2.86 -10.81
C ALA A 4 -1.76 1.75 -10.20
N GLU A 5 -1.35 0.77 -11.00
CA GLU A 5 -0.49 -0.33 -10.53
C GLU A 5 0.89 0.19 -10.09
N SER A 6 1.46 1.17 -10.80
CA SER A 6 2.74 1.80 -10.41
C SER A 6 2.63 2.59 -9.11
N GLN A 7 1.52 3.33 -8.92
CA GLN A 7 1.26 4.06 -7.67
C GLN A 7 1.04 3.09 -6.51
N ASP A 8 0.25 2.03 -6.70
CA ASP A 8 0.02 0.99 -5.70
C ASP A 8 1.32 0.30 -5.30
N LYS A 9 2.19 -0.02 -6.28
CA LYS A 9 3.53 -0.58 -6.00
C LYS A 9 4.37 0.33 -5.11
N LYS A 10 4.35 1.65 -5.33
CA LYS A 10 5.12 2.60 -4.49
C LYS A 10 4.57 2.68 -3.07
N ALA A 11 3.25 2.66 -2.91
CA ALA A 11 2.63 2.60 -1.60
C ALA A 11 2.99 1.29 -0.89
N LEU A 12 2.90 0.16 -1.61
CA LEU A 12 3.23 -1.17 -1.08
C LEU A 12 4.70 -1.29 -0.71
N GLU A 13 5.64 -0.79 -1.52
CA GLU A 13 7.07 -0.76 -1.18
C GLU A 13 7.32 -0.08 0.17
N ALA A 14 6.69 1.07 0.42
CA ALA A 14 6.83 1.78 1.69
C ALA A 14 6.20 1.02 2.88
N ILE A 15 5.07 0.34 2.65
CA ILE A 15 4.43 -0.50 3.68
C ILE A 15 5.31 -1.73 3.98
N LEU A 16 5.83 -2.39 2.96
CA LEU A 16 6.67 -3.59 3.08
C LEU A 16 8.03 -3.28 3.72
N SER A 17 8.52 -2.05 3.60
CA SER A 17 9.71 -1.57 4.29
C SER A 17 9.45 -1.04 5.70
N LEU A 18 8.21 -1.14 6.21
CA LEU A 18 7.78 -0.59 7.49
C LEU A 18 8.13 0.91 7.66
N ASP A 19 8.07 1.70 6.57
CA ASP A 19 8.46 3.10 6.59
C ASP A 19 7.23 4.03 6.39
N PRO A 20 6.58 4.47 7.48
CA PRO A 20 5.43 5.36 7.40
C PRO A 20 5.78 6.73 6.81
N LYS A 21 7.02 7.20 6.94
CA LYS A 21 7.46 8.48 6.36
C LYS A 21 7.60 8.35 4.84
N ASN A 22 8.12 7.22 4.36
CA ASN A 22 8.17 6.94 2.94
C ASN A 22 6.77 6.80 2.34
N LEU A 23 5.83 6.17 3.06
CA LEU A 23 4.44 6.08 2.63
C LEU A 23 3.80 7.48 2.49
N ALA A 24 4.00 8.36 3.47
CA ALA A 24 3.52 9.74 3.41
C ALA A 24 4.09 10.50 2.21
N ARG A 25 5.40 10.37 1.97
CA ARG A 25 6.07 10.97 0.81
C ARG A 25 5.54 10.43 -0.50
N ALA A 26 5.35 9.11 -0.62
CA ALA A 26 4.81 8.48 -1.82
C ALA A 26 3.38 8.97 -2.12
N VAL A 27 2.51 8.98 -1.12
CA VAL A 27 1.11 9.45 -1.27
C VAL A 27 1.07 10.89 -1.76
N SER A 28 1.83 11.79 -1.12
CA SER A 28 1.86 13.21 -1.50
C SER A 28 2.53 13.44 -2.86
N ARG A 29 3.70 12.84 -3.10
CA ARG A 29 4.49 13.08 -4.31
C ARG A 29 3.83 12.56 -5.58
N TYR A 30 3.19 11.40 -5.50
CA TYR A 30 2.60 10.75 -6.67
C TYR A 30 1.08 10.94 -6.76
N GLY A 31 0.45 11.69 -5.84
CA GLY A 31 -0.99 11.91 -5.84
C GLY A 31 -1.80 10.63 -5.70
N ILE A 32 -1.34 9.69 -4.85
CA ILE A 32 -1.96 8.36 -4.71
C ILE A 32 -3.32 8.52 -4.02
N SER A 33 -4.39 8.06 -4.67
CA SER A 33 -5.79 8.17 -4.20
C SER A 33 -6.17 7.14 -3.12
N MET A 34 -5.20 6.66 -2.35
CA MET A 34 -5.39 5.67 -1.30
C MET A 34 -6.29 6.22 -0.18
N CYS A 35 -7.47 5.60 0.02
CA CYS A 35 -8.44 6.02 1.04
C CYS A 35 -7.99 5.76 2.49
N GLY A 36 -6.98 4.90 2.70
CA GLY A 36 -6.53 4.44 4.01
C GLY A 36 -5.11 4.85 4.42
N SER A 37 -4.51 5.86 3.78
CA SER A 37 -3.09 6.21 3.99
C SER A 37 -2.78 6.57 5.46
N GLY A 38 -3.62 7.38 6.10
CA GLY A 38 -3.48 7.75 7.52
C GLY A 38 -3.54 6.55 8.48
N PRO A 39 -4.61 5.72 8.46
CA PRO A 39 -4.69 4.51 9.26
C PRO A 39 -3.53 3.53 9.06
N VAL A 40 -3.05 3.35 7.82
CA VAL A 40 -1.90 2.49 7.54
C VAL A 40 -0.61 3.07 8.13
N MET A 41 -0.36 4.37 8.00
CA MET A 41 0.80 5.00 8.65
C MET A 41 0.76 4.85 10.18
N ALA A 42 -0.41 5.05 10.80
CA ALA A 42 -0.59 4.88 12.24
C ALA A 42 -0.30 3.43 12.67
N MET A 43 -0.80 2.44 11.92
CA MET A 43 -0.52 1.03 12.14
C MET A 43 0.98 0.72 12.02
N LEU A 44 1.66 1.23 11.00
CA LEU A 44 3.11 1.04 10.81
C LEU A 44 3.92 1.62 11.98
N VAL A 45 3.56 2.81 12.46
CA VAL A 45 4.20 3.40 13.65
C VAL A 45 3.96 2.53 14.88
N ALA A 46 2.70 2.17 15.15
CA ALA A 46 2.35 1.38 16.34
C ALA A 46 3.03 0.01 16.35
N THR A 47 2.99 -0.71 15.23
CA THR A 47 3.62 -2.03 15.10
C THR A 47 5.14 -1.97 15.18
N SER A 48 5.77 -0.93 14.63
CA SER A 48 7.22 -0.70 14.78
C SER A 48 7.60 -0.50 16.25
N LEU A 49 6.84 0.29 17.01
CA LEU A 49 7.04 0.48 18.46
C LEU A 49 6.84 -0.82 19.25
N LEU A 50 5.95 -1.70 18.78
CA LEU A 50 5.72 -3.02 19.36
C LEU A 50 6.76 -4.07 18.94
N GLY A 51 7.72 -3.71 18.08
CA GLY A 51 8.84 -4.55 17.68
C GLY A 51 8.60 -5.39 16.42
N ALA A 52 7.67 -5.00 15.55
CA ALA A 52 7.52 -5.62 14.23
C ALA A 52 8.82 -5.48 13.42
N LYS A 53 9.19 -6.54 12.69
CA LYS A 53 10.40 -6.59 11.86
C LYS A 53 10.13 -6.89 10.40
N LYS A 54 8.92 -7.36 10.08
CA LYS A 54 8.57 -7.83 8.74
C LYS A 54 7.18 -7.36 8.37
N ALA A 55 7.02 -7.04 7.09
CA ALA A 55 5.75 -6.90 6.42
C ALA A 55 5.77 -7.77 5.16
N ARG A 56 4.66 -8.46 4.87
CA ARG A 56 4.54 -9.33 3.69
C ARG A 56 3.23 -9.10 2.98
N LEU A 57 3.30 -8.95 1.67
CA LEU A 57 2.15 -8.92 0.79
C LEU A 57 1.60 -10.34 0.69
N LEU A 58 0.36 -10.54 1.13
CA LEU A 58 -0.36 -11.80 1.00
C LEU A 58 -1.05 -11.90 -0.36
N LYS A 59 -1.64 -10.79 -0.83
CA LYS A 59 -2.29 -10.71 -2.13
C LYS A 59 -2.37 -9.26 -2.61
N TYR A 60 -2.24 -9.06 -3.91
CA TYR A 60 -2.64 -7.86 -4.62
C TYR A 60 -3.61 -8.26 -5.75
N ALA A 61 -4.62 -7.45 -6.00
CA ALA A 61 -5.61 -7.63 -7.05
C ALA A 61 -6.18 -6.27 -7.47
N THR A 62 -6.81 -6.20 -8.63
CA THR A 62 -7.49 -5.00 -9.13
C THR A 62 -8.95 -5.29 -9.45
N SER A 63 -9.81 -4.27 -9.48
CA SER A 63 -11.20 -4.45 -9.96
C SER A 63 -11.27 -4.95 -11.41
N GLY A 64 -10.23 -4.66 -12.21
CA GLY A 64 -10.08 -5.17 -13.57
C GLY A 64 -9.93 -6.69 -13.66
N ASP A 65 -9.44 -7.34 -12.59
CA ASP A 65 -9.31 -8.81 -12.53
C ASP A 65 -10.68 -9.52 -12.59
N ILE A 66 -11.76 -8.80 -12.25
CA ILE A 66 -13.14 -9.31 -12.27
C ILE A 66 -13.87 -8.83 -13.52
N THR A 67 -13.75 -7.55 -13.86
CA THR A 67 -14.53 -6.93 -14.95
C THR A 67 -13.94 -7.14 -16.33
N GLY A 68 -12.63 -7.41 -16.43
CA GLY A 68 -11.88 -7.40 -17.69
C GLY A 68 -11.65 -5.99 -18.25
N ASP A 69 -12.08 -4.95 -17.55
CA ASP A 69 -11.86 -3.55 -17.90
C ASP A 69 -10.68 -2.99 -17.09
N TYR A 70 -9.65 -2.54 -17.82
CA TYR A 70 -8.38 -2.06 -17.27
C TYR A 70 -8.16 -0.56 -17.50
N GLU A 71 -9.16 0.16 -18.00
CA GLU A 71 -9.07 1.61 -18.22
C GLU A 71 -9.11 2.38 -16.90
N ALA A 72 -10.02 1.99 -16.00
CA ALA A 72 -10.14 2.55 -14.65
C ALA A 72 -10.30 1.43 -13.62
N VAL A 73 -9.28 1.24 -12.77
CA VAL A 73 -9.26 0.15 -11.78
C VAL A 73 -9.01 0.66 -10.37
N VAL A 74 -9.56 -0.06 -9.39
CA VAL A 74 -9.25 0.08 -7.98
C VAL A 74 -8.30 -1.04 -7.57
N GLY A 75 -7.17 -0.69 -6.95
CA GLY A 75 -6.23 -1.64 -6.37
C GLY A 75 -6.64 -2.11 -4.98
N TYR A 76 -6.44 -3.40 -4.72
CA TYR A 76 -6.69 -4.04 -3.44
C TYR A 76 -5.45 -4.79 -3.00
N ALA A 77 -5.00 -4.55 -1.76
CA ALA A 77 -3.84 -5.24 -1.19
C ALA A 77 -4.13 -5.77 0.20
N SER A 78 -3.61 -6.97 0.49
CA SER A 78 -3.61 -7.58 1.81
C SER A 78 -2.17 -7.75 2.29
N VAL A 79 -1.84 -7.13 3.42
CA VAL A 79 -0.49 -7.15 4.00
C VAL A 79 -0.57 -7.61 5.45
N VAL A 80 0.35 -8.50 5.83
CA VAL A 80 0.57 -8.90 7.23
C VAL A 80 1.83 -8.22 7.76
N VAL A 81 1.77 -7.74 9.01
CA VAL A 81 2.91 -7.17 9.75
C VAL A 81 3.18 -8.03 10.98
N GLU A 82 4.42 -8.47 11.16
CA GLU A 82 4.80 -9.44 12.20
C GLU A 82 6.20 -9.15 12.79
N LYS A 83 6.49 -9.75 13.95
CA LYS A 83 7.77 -9.64 14.67
C LYS A 83 8.88 -10.46 14.04
#